data_AF-H1KQT8-F1
#
_entry.id   AF-H1KQT8-F1
#
_cell.length_a   1.000
_cell.length_b   1.000
_cell.length_c   1.000
_cell.angle_alpha   90.00
_cell.angle_beta   90.00
_cell.angle_gamma   90.00
#
_symmetry.space_group_name_H-M   'P 1'
#
loop_
_entity.id
_entity.type
_entity.pdbx_description
1 polymer ?
#
loop_
_entity_poly.entity_id
_entity_poly.type
_entity_poly.pdbx_seq_one_letter_code
_entity_poly.pdbx_strand_id
1 'polypeptide(L)'
;ITTGFNPLLKTAAPVPAAGGRAAKREAMIVMSLLAHPELLGIEEEALAALELVNPDARALRTLLLDRAAEAGTPEAELMEARLRRAGLEEAHARLLALVSSGDRWTLDPNADPQRLEQTLHQAVILHRQTGALHSELHQAERALAEDGSEANFAWLCDVQQQLAVIAAAEAEAEVSHEE
;
A
#
# COMPACT_ATOMS: atom_id res chain seq x y z
N ILE A 1 -10.40 46.88 22.77
CA ILE A 1 -10.17 45.55 23.39
C ILE A 1 -11.23 44.64 22.76
N THR A 2 -11.08 44.19 21.51
CA THR A 2 -10.27 43.03 21.05
C THR A 2 -10.79 41.76 21.76
N THR A 3 -11.35 40.73 21.13
CA THR A 3 -10.85 39.90 20.01
C THR A 3 -12.07 39.06 19.54
N GLY A 4 -12.41 38.92 18.27
CA GLY A 4 -11.73 38.08 17.29
C GLY A 4 -12.62 36.89 16.90
N PHE A 5 -13.61 37.14 16.05
CA PHE A 5 -14.36 36.08 15.35
C PHE A 5 -13.36 35.40 14.40
N ASN A 6 -13.04 34.13 14.64
CA ASN A 6 -12.03 33.39 13.88
C ASN A 6 -12.74 32.63 12.73
N PRO A 7 -12.61 33.03 11.44
CA PRO A 7 -13.34 32.43 10.33
C PRO A 7 -12.51 31.40 9.54
N LEU A 8 -11.50 30.76 10.15
CA LEU A 8 -10.56 29.86 9.44
C LEU A 8 -10.87 28.37 9.55
N LEU A 9 -12.12 27.97 9.76
CA LEU A 9 -12.54 26.62 9.39
C LEU A 9 -12.89 26.60 7.91
N LYS A 10 -11.85 26.71 7.08
CA LYS A 10 -11.91 26.22 5.70
C LYS A 10 -12.24 24.74 5.80
N THR A 11 -13.34 24.37 5.18
CA THR A 11 -13.74 22.98 4.92
C THR A 11 -12.54 22.19 4.44
N ALA A 12 -11.98 21.35 5.31
CA ALA A 12 -11.11 20.27 4.89
C ALA A 12 -11.97 19.37 3.99
N ALA A 13 -11.57 19.24 2.72
CA ALA A 13 -12.09 18.20 1.86
C ALA A 13 -11.94 16.85 2.60
N PRO A 14 -12.87 15.89 2.43
CA PRO A 14 -12.71 14.59 3.04
C PRO A 14 -11.37 14.02 2.58
N VAL A 15 -10.44 13.85 3.52
CA VAL A 15 -9.27 13.00 3.31
C VAL A 15 -9.86 11.66 2.88
N PRO A 16 -9.60 11.18 1.65
CA PRO A 16 -10.06 9.86 1.24
C PRO A 16 -9.55 8.91 2.30
N ALA A 17 -10.44 8.09 2.87
CA ALA A 17 -10.10 7.20 3.98
C ALA A 17 -8.74 6.56 3.67
N ALA A 18 -7.71 6.88 4.46
CA ALA A 18 -6.33 6.48 4.17
C ALA A 18 -6.20 4.96 3.99
N GLY A 19 -7.12 4.21 4.61
CA GLY A 19 -7.27 2.76 4.41
C GLY A 19 -7.66 2.33 2.99
N GLY A 20 -8.33 3.18 2.19
CA GLY A 20 -8.71 2.86 0.81
C GLY A 20 -7.51 2.78 -0.13
N ARG A 21 -6.61 3.77 -0.09
CA ARG A 21 -5.41 3.78 -0.95
C ARG A 21 -4.38 2.75 -0.52
N ALA A 22 -4.13 2.64 0.78
CA ALA A 22 -3.29 1.57 1.31
C ALA A 22 -3.85 0.20 0.90
N ALA A 23 -5.15 -0.06 1.06
CA ALA A 23 -5.75 -1.33 0.64
C ALA A 23 -5.65 -1.59 -0.87
N LYS A 24 -5.81 -0.57 -1.72
CA LYS A 24 -5.59 -0.68 -3.18
C LYS A 24 -4.14 -1.07 -3.50
N ARG A 25 -3.17 -0.42 -2.85
CA ARG A 25 -1.73 -0.70 -3.03
C ARG A 25 -1.35 -2.08 -2.52
N GLU A 26 -1.85 -2.48 -1.35
CA GLU A 26 -1.67 -3.84 -0.83
C GLU A 26 -2.25 -4.89 -1.78
N ALA A 27 -3.44 -4.64 -2.32
CA ALA A 27 -4.04 -5.52 -3.32
C ALA A 27 -3.19 -5.58 -4.59
N MET A 28 -2.80 -4.44 -5.15
CA MET A 28 -1.94 -4.37 -6.35
C MET A 28 -0.64 -5.16 -6.17
N ILE A 29 0.08 -4.96 -5.05
CA ILE A 29 1.35 -5.67 -4.76
C ILE A 29 1.12 -7.19 -4.73
N VAL A 30 0.16 -7.64 -3.91
CA VAL A 30 -0.05 -9.07 -3.68
C VAL A 30 -0.62 -9.76 -4.92
N MET A 31 -1.52 -9.10 -5.64
CA MET A 31 -2.13 -9.64 -6.86
C MET A 31 -1.14 -9.74 -8.02
N SER A 32 -0.27 -8.74 -8.17
CA SER A 32 0.78 -8.77 -9.20
C SER A 32 1.76 -9.91 -8.94
N LEU A 33 2.19 -10.13 -7.69
CA LEU A 33 3.08 -11.23 -7.32
C LEU A 33 2.41 -12.60 -7.44
N LEU A 34 1.08 -12.67 -7.33
CA LEU A 34 0.33 -13.89 -7.60
C LEU A 34 0.26 -14.21 -9.10
N ALA A 35 0.10 -13.19 -9.94
CA ALA A 35 0.08 -13.31 -11.39
C ALA A 35 1.48 -13.57 -11.99
N HIS A 36 2.51 -13.01 -11.36
CA HIS A 36 3.91 -13.04 -11.80
C HIS A 36 4.83 -13.61 -10.71
N PRO A 37 4.66 -14.89 -10.36
CA PRO A 37 5.37 -15.47 -9.22
C PRO A 37 6.89 -15.60 -9.44
N GLU A 38 7.38 -15.44 -10.67
CA GLU A 38 8.81 -15.31 -11.00
C GLU A 38 9.47 -14.09 -10.35
N LEU A 39 8.70 -13.04 -10.02
CA LEU A 39 9.21 -11.84 -9.35
C LEU A 39 9.41 -12.02 -7.84
N LEU A 40 8.87 -13.10 -7.25
CA LEU A 40 9.03 -13.37 -5.82
C LEU A 40 10.51 -13.47 -5.43
N GLY A 41 11.38 -14.04 -6.28
CA GLY A 41 12.80 -14.13 -5.97
C GLY A 41 13.51 -12.79 -5.80
N ILE A 42 12.97 -11.72 -6.41
CA ILE A 42 13.51 -10.36 -6.31
C ILE A 42 12.91 -9.65 -5.09
N GLU A 43 11.61 -9.84 -4.84
CA GLU A 43 10.85 -9.09 -3.84
C GLU A 43 10.56 -9.89 -2.56
N GLU A 44 11.09 -11.10 -2.35
CA GLU A 44 10.74 -11.99 -1.22
C GLU A 44 10.98 -11.34 0.15
N GLU A 45 12.20 -10.89 0.40
CA GLU A 45 12.56 -10.22 1.65
C GLU A 45 11.76 -8.92 1.81
N ALA A 46 11.51 -8.24 0.69
CA ALA A 46 10.76 -7.01 0.69
C ALA A 46 9.29 -7.24 1.09
N LEU A 47 8.67 -8.28 0.54
CA LEU A 47 7.33 -8.75 0.79
C LEU A 47 7.17 -9.27 2.23
N ALA A 48 8.14 -10.02 2.73
CA ALA A 48 8.12 -10.57 4.09
C ALA A 48 8.08 -9.48 5.16
N ALA A 49 8.84 -8.41 4.97
CA ALA A 49 8.88 -7.26 5.87
C ALA A 49 7.73 -6.25 5.66
N LEU A 50 6.84 -6.47 4.69
CA LEU A 50 5.75 -5.55 4.39
C LEU A 50 4.64 -5.62 5.46
N GLU A 51 4.36 -4.51 6.12
CA GLU A 51 3.26 -4.39 7.09
C GLU A 51 1.91 -4.22 6.38
N LEU A 52 1.24 -5.33 6.08
CA LEU A 52 -0.07 -5.34 5.44
C LEU A 52 -1.20 -5.22 6.48
N VAL A 53 -2.07 -4.23 6.33
CA VAL A 53 -3.22 -4.00 7.20
C VAL A 53 -4.39 -4.89 6.79
N ASN A 54 -4.63 -5.07 5.48
CA ASN A 54 -5.72 -5.87 4.97
C ASN A 54 -5.51 -7.37 5.31
N PRO A 55 -6.49 -8.02 5.98
CA PRO A 55 -6.37 -9.43 6.34
C PRO A 55 -6.27 -10.37 5.13
N ASP A 56 -6.95 -10.06 4.02
CA ASP A 56 -6.87 -10.85 2.79
C ASP A 56 -5.46 -10.74 2.19
N ALA A 57 -4.90 -9.53 2.15
CA ALA A 57 -3.53 -9.30 1.64
C ALA A 57 -2.50 -10.07 2.46
N ARG A 58 -2.64 -10.08 3.80
CA ARG A 58 -1.79 -10.88 4.69
C ARG A 58 -1.90 -12.38 4.41
N ALA A 59 -3.11 -12.90 4.21
CA ALA A 59 -3.33 -14.32 3.94
C ALA A 59 -2.68 -14.75 2.61
N LEU A 60 -2.85 -13.96 1.56
CA LEU A 60 -2.23 -14.23 0.26
C LEU A 60 -0.70 -14.05 0.33
N ARG A 61 -0.19 -13.06 1.07
CA ARG A 61 1.25 -12.92 1.33
C ARG A 61 1.85 -14.17 1.95
N THR A 62 1.19 -14.75 2.97
CA THR A 62 1.66 -16.01 3.57
C THR A 62 1.74 -17.12 2.53
N LEU A 63 0.72 -17.28 1.68
CA LEU A 63 0.74 -18.26 0.59
C LEU A 63 1.88 -18.01 -0.42
N LEU A 64 2.19 -16.74 -0.74
CA LEU A 64 3.29 -16.38 -1.63
C LEU A 64 4.66 -16.69 -1.02
N LEU A 65 4.86 -16.41 0.28
CA LEU A 65 6.11 -16.71 0.98
C LEU A 65 6.31 -18.23 1.17
N ASP A 66 5.24 -18.96 1.49
CA ASP A 66 5.28 -20.42 1.55
C ASP A 66 5.69 -21.00 0.17
N ARG A 67 5.20 -20.40 -0.92
CA ARG A 67 5.62 -20.76 -2.27
C ARG A 67 7.09 -20.45 -2.53
N ALA A 68 7.57 -19.27 -2.16
CA ALA A 68 8.95 -18.86 -2.40
C ALA A 68 9.95 -19.81 -1.70
N ALA A 69 9.57 -20.36 -0.54
CA ALA A 69 10.36 -21.35 0.18
C ALA A 69 10.43 -22.74 -0.49
N GLU A 70 9.55 -23.06 -1.45
CA GLU A 70 9.56 -24.33 -2.18
C GLU A 70 10.54 -24.30 -3.37
N ALA A 71 11.39 -25.33 -3.50
CA ALA A 71 12.31 -25.46 -4.62
C ALA A 71 11.58 -25.70 -5.96
N GLY A 72 11.87 -24.89 -6.98
CA GLY A 72 11.39 -25.06 -8.36
C GLY A 72 10.75 -23.80 -8.95
N THR A 73 10.68 -23.71 -10.28
CA THR A 73 10.17 -22.53 -11.00
C THR A 73 8.73 -22.20 -10.60
N PRO A 74 8.44 -20.95 -10.20
CA PRO A 74 7.08 -20.51 -9.93
C PRO A 74 6.24 -20.52 -11.21
N GLU A 75 5.13 -21.24 -11.20
CA GLU A 75 4.16 -21.27 -12.31
C GLU A 75 2.82 -20.72 -11.82
N ALA A 76 2.25 -19.76 -12.55
CA ALA A 76 1.00 -19.09 -12.17
C ALA A 76 -0.19 -20.05 -12.07
N GLU A 77 -0.31 -21.03 -12.97
CA GLU A 77 -1.37 -22.05 -12.93
C GLU A 77 -1.33 -22.89 -11.64
N LEU A 78 -0.13 -23.12 -11.10
CA LEU A 78 0.06 -23.82 -9.85
C LEU A 78 -0.36 -22.95 -8.64
N MET A 79 -0.30 -21.62 -8.78
CA MET A 79 -0.74 -20.68 -7.75
C MET A 79 -2.26 -20.70 -7.59
N GLU A 80 -3.04 -20.76 -8.66
CA GLU A 80 -4.51 -20.90 -8.57
C GLU A 80 -4.93 -22.18 -7.84
N ALA A 81 -4.28 -23.31 -8.15
CA ALA A 81 -4.56 -24.58 -7.48
C ALA A 81 -4.19 -24.54 -5.98
N ARG A 82 -3.08 -23.87 -5.61
CA ARG A 82 -2.71 -23.65 -4.20
C ARG A 82 -3.72 -22.77 -3.49
N LEU A 83 -4.15 -21.69 -4.14
CA LEU A 83 -5.13 -20.74 -3.62
C LEU A 83 -6.47 -21.43 -3.30
N ARG A 84 -6.94 -22.30 -4.19
CA ARG A 84 -8.12 -23.13 -3.96
C ARG A 84 -7.94 -24.10 -2.79
N ARG A 85 -6.81 -24.81 -2.73
CA ARG A 85 -6.51 -25.74 -1.63
C ARG A 85 -6.43 -25.04 -0.27
N ALA A 86 -5.96 -23.80 -0.25
CA ALA A 86 -5.90 -22.96 0.94
C ALA A 86 -7.25 -22.31 1.31
N GLY A 87 -8.29 -22.44 0.48
CA GLY A 87 -9.60 -21.81 0.71
C GLY A 87 -9.57 -20.29 0.58
N LEU A 88 -8.62 -19.72 -0.16
CA LEU A 88 -8.42 -18.28 -0.28
C LEU A 88 -9.10 -17.65 -1.52
N GLU A 89 -9.99 -18.39 -2.19
CA GLU A 89 -10.68 -17.94 -3.42
C GLU A 89 -11.51 -16.67 -3.21
N GLU A 90 -12.20 -16.56 -2.08
CA GLU A 90 -12.96 -15.34 -1.77
C GLU A 90 -12.06 -14.15 -1.42
N ALA A 91 -10.96 -14.39 -0.69
CA ALA A 91 -9.98 -13.36 -0.36
C ALA A 91 -9.31 -12.82 -1.64
N HIS A 92 -8.97 -13.72 -2.56
CA HIS A 92 -8.47 -13.39 -3.89
C HIS A 92 -9.46 -12.52 -4.67
N ALA A 93 -10.74 -12.91 -4.73
CA ALA A 93 -11.76 -12.13 -5.42
C ALA A 93 -11.96 -10.74 -4.81
N ARG A 94 -11.92 -10.62 -3.48
CA ARG A 94 -12.01 -9.32 -2.79
C ARG A 94 -10.81 -8.42 -3.08
N LEU A 95 -9.60 -8.95 -3.06
CA LEU A 95 -8.40 -8.18 -3.42
C LEU A 95 -8.38 -7.79 -4.89
N LEU A 96 -8.76 -8.70 -5.79
CA LEU A 96 -8.87 -8.38 -7.22
C LEU A 96 -9.85 -7.24 -7.50
N ALA A 97 -10.92 -7.14 -6.72
CA ALA A 97 -11.87 -6.03 -6.81
C ALA A 97 -11.31 -4.69 -6.27
N LEU A 98 -10.28 -4.73 -5.42
CA LEU A 98 -9.59 -3.55 -4.91
C LEU A 98 -8.50 -3.03 -5.86
N VAL A 99 -8.00 -3.84 -6.79
CA VAL A 99 -7.01 -3.37 -7.77
C VAL A 99 -7.63 -2.27 -8.65
N SER A 100 -7.01 -1.09 -8.65
CA SER A 100 -7.44 0.05 -9.47
C SER A 100 -7.42 -0.30 -10.95
N SER A 101 -8.33 0.31 -11.72
CA SER A 101 -8.39 0.21 -13.19
C SER A 101 -7.03 0.43 -13.84
N GLY A 102 -6.35 1.51 -13.44
CA GLY A 102 -5.03 1.89 -13.94
C GLY A 102 -3.91 0.90 -13.62
N ASP A 103 -4.11 0.00 -12.64
CA ASP A 103 -3.12 -1.01 -12.25
C ASP A 103 -3.41 -2.39 -12.83
N ARG A 104 -4.55 -2.61 -13.51
CA ARG A 104 -4.93 -3.95 -14.01
C ARG A 104 -3.94 -4.54 -15.01
N TRP A 105 -3.15 -3.71 -15.69
CA TRP A 105 -2.09 -4.16 -16.60
C TRP A 105 -1.01 -4.96 -15.85
N THR A 106 -0.84 -4.77 -14.54
CA THR A 106 0.12 -5.53 -13.72
C THR A 106 -0.27 -6.97 -13.48
N LEU A 107 -1.48 -7.36 -13.88
CA LEU A 107 -1.99 -8.73 -13.81
C LEU A 107 -1.97 -9.43 -15.17
N ASP A 108 -1.58 -8.72 -16.25
CA ASP A 108 -1.53 -9.29 -17.59
C ASP A 108 -0.30 -10.21 -17.70
N PRO A 109 -0.47 -11.51 -18.05
CA PRO A 109 0.65 -12.43 -18.24
C PRO A 109 1.72 -11.96 -19.24
N ASN A 110 1.37 -11.01 -20.13
CA ASN A 110 2.27 -10.43 -21.14
C ASN A 110 2.73 -9.01 -20.77
N ALA A 111 2.55 -8.57 -19.53
CA ALA A 111 3.06 -7.30 -19.06
C ALA A 111 4.57 -7.20 -19.29
N ASP A 112 5.05 -6.01 -19.66
CA ASP A 112 6.48 -5.76 -19.80
C ASP A 112 7.20 -6.02 -18.45
N PRO A 113 8.11 -7.01 -18.36
CA PRO A 113 8.67 -7.43 -17.08
C PRO A 113 9.43 -6.32 -16.37
N GLN A 114 10.16 -5.49 -17.13
CA GLN A 114 10.95 -4.40 -16.56
C GLN A 114 10.04 -3.31 -15.98
N ARG A 115 9.01 -2.89 -16.70
CA ARG A 115 8.02 -1.93 -16.18
C ARG A 115 7.28 -2.48 -14.97
N LEU A 116 6.91 -3.76 -15.00
CA LEU A 116 6.22 -4.43 -13.89
C LEU A 116 7.08 -4.44 -12.62
N GLU A 117 8.35 -4.86 -12.73
CA GLU A 117 9.31 -4.88 -11.62
C GLU A 117 9.47 -3.47 -11.02
N GLN A 118 9.69 -2.45 -11.86
CA GLN A 118 9.82 -1.06 -11.40
C GLN A 118 8.57 -0.57 -10.67
N THR A 119 7.39 -0.90 -11.18
CA THR A 119 6.12 -0.48 -10.60
C THR A 119 5.89 -1.17 -9.25
N LEU A 120 6.14 -2.48 -9.17
CA LEU A 120 6.07 -3.25 -7.93
C LEU A 120 7.03 -2.72 -6.88
N HIS A 121 8.29 -2.50 -7.26
CA HIS A 121 9.32 -1.95 -6.37
C HIS A 121 8.90 -0.59 -5.81
N GLN A 122 8.40 0.30 -6.67
CA GLN A 122 7.90 1.62 -6.27
C GLN A 122 6.70 1.50 -5.33
N ALA A 123 5.76 0.59 -5.60
CA ALA A 123 4.61 0.35 -4.73
C ALA A 123 5.03 -0.13 -3.34
N VAL A 124 6.00 -1.04 -3.26
CA VAL A 124 6.57 -1.54 -1.99
C VAL A 124 7.24 -0.41 -1.21
N ILE A 125 8.05 0.43 -1.86
CA ILE A 125 8.68 1.60 -1.24
C ILE A 125 7.62 2.53 -0.65
N LEU A 126 6.62 2.91 -1.45
CA LEU A 126 5.56 3.83 -1.03
C LEU A 126 4.77 3.28 0.16
N HIS A 127 4.46 1.99 0.14
CA HIS A 127 3.75 1.33 1.24
C HIS A 127 4.53 1.42 2.55
N ARG A 128 5.83 1.09 2.52
CA ARG A 128 6.72 1.15 3.68
C ARG A 128 6.88 2.56 4.22
N GLN A 129 7.11 3.52 3.32
CA GLN A 129 7.25 4.93 3.69
C GLN A 129 5.98 5.46 4.35
N THR A 130 4.81 5.14 3.78
CA THR A 130 3.51 5.50 4.35
C THR A 130 3.30 4.89 5.74
N GLY A 131 3.64 3.61 5.92
CA GLY A 131 3.55 2.93 7.21
C GLY A 131 4.46 3.56 8.27
N ALA A 132 5.72 3.84 7.92
CA ALA A 132 6.67 4.51 8.80
C ALA A 132 6.16 5.90 9.24
N LEU A 133 5.64 6.69 8.30
CA LEU A 133 5.08 8.01 8.59
C LEU A 133 3.81 7.94 9.45
N HIS A 134 2.96 6.92 9.30
CA HIS A 134 1.82 6.74 10.21
C HIS A 134 2.26 6.37 11.63
N SER A 135 3.30 5.53 11.76
CA SER A 135 3.89 5.25 13.08
C SER A 135 4.48 6.52 13.70
N GLU A 136 5.20 7.31 12.91
CA GLU A 136 5.77 8.58 13.34
C GLU A 136 4.68 9.60 13.72
N LEU A 137 3.58 9.66 12.97
CA LEU A 137 2.43 10.50 13.27
C LEU A 137 1.87 10.16 14.66
N HIS A 138 1.67 8.88 14.95
CA HIS A 138 1.23 8.44 16.28
C HIS A 138 2.23 8.76 17.40
N GLN A 139 3.53 8.74 17.11
CA GLN A 139 4.55 9.15 18.07
C GLN A 139 4.49 10.66 18.33
N ALA A 140 4.34 11.47 17.29
CA ALA A 140 4.20 12.92 17.39
C ALA A 140 2.92 13.33 18.14
N GLU A 141 1.78 12.67 17.87
CA GLU A 141 0.52 12.88 18.60
C GLU A 141 0.67 12.61 20.09
N ARG A 142 1.35 11.50 20.45
CA ARG A 142 1.61 11.15 21.85
C ARG A 142 2.54 12.15 22.52
N ALA A 143 3.64 12.52 21.87
CA ALA A 143 4.58 13.50 22.40
C ALA A 143 3.90 14.85 22.65
N LEU A 144 3.02 15.30 21.74
CA LEU A 144 2.26 16.54 21.92
C LEU A 144 1.25 16.45 23.07
N ALA A 145 0.62 15.29 23.28
CA ALA A 145 -0.29 15.06 24.39
C ALA A 145 0.44 15.01 25.75
N GLU A 146 1.67 14.50 25.77
CA GLU A 146 2.54 14.46 26.95
C GLU A 146 3.16 15.84 27.25
N ASP A 147 3.60 16.56 26.23
CA ASP A 147 4.17 17.90 26.30
C ASP A 147 3.68 18.78 25.13
N GLY A 148 2.89 19.80 25.46
CA GLY A 148 2.27 20.74 24.51
C GLY A 148 3.23 21.78 23.91
N SER A 149 4.51 21.44 23.76
CA SER A 149 5.53 22.37 23.27
C SER A 149 5.37 22.68 21.77
N GLU A 150 5.83 23.86 21.37
CA GLU A 150 5.85 24.29 19.96
C GLU A 150 6.66 23.32 19.09
N ALA A 151 7.72 22.72 19.64
CA ALA A 151 8.52 21.72 18.96
C ALA A 151 7.71 20.46 18.61
N ASN A 152 6.94 19.92 19.56
CA ASN A 152 6.09 18.74 19.30
C ASN A 152 4.97 19.04 18.31
N PHE A 153 4.43 20.27 18.36
CA PHE A 153 3.43 20.70 17.39
C PHE A 153 4.01 20.85 15.98
N ALA A 154 5.21 21.43 15.86
CA ALA A 154 5.91 21.56 14.57
C ALA A 154 6.24 20.18 13.96
N TRP A 155 6.68 19.23 14.78
CA TRP A 155 6.92 17.85 14.34
C TRP A 155 5.64 17.19 13.80
N LEU A 156 4.51 17.30 14.52
CA LEU A 156 3.23 16.77 14.07
C LEU A 156 2.83 17.34 12.69
N CYS A 157 2.94 18.65 12.52
CA CYS A 157 2.63 19.33 11.25
C CYS A 157 3.54 18.85 10.10
N ASP A 158 4.83 18.65 10.38
CA ASP A 158 5.79 18.17 9.38
C ASP A 158 5.43 16.76 8.88
N VAL A 159 5.15 15.81 9.80
CA VAL A 159 4.75 14.45 9.43
C VAL A 159 3.44 14.44 8.62
N GLN A 160 2.46 15.26 9.02
CA GLN A 160 1.21 15.42 8.26
C GLN A 160 1.45 15.98 6.85
N GLN A 161 2.38 16.93 6.70
CA GLN A 161 2.74 17.48 5.39
C GLN A 161 3.42 16.43 4.51
N GLN A 162 4.33 15.63 5.05
CA GLN A 162 4.98 14.54 4.31
C GLN A 162 3.96 13.51 3.80
N LEU A 163 3.00 13.10 4.64
CA LEU A 163 1.90 12.23 4.24
C LEU A 163 1.04 12.84 3.11
N ALA A 164 0.76 14.13 3.19
CA ALA A 164 0.00 14.84 2.16
C ALA A 164 0.74 14.87 0.81
N VAL A 165 2.06 15.04 0.81
CA VAL A 165 2.90 15.01 -0.40
C VAL A 165 2.84 13.64 -1.08
N ILE A 166 2.99 12.55 -0.32
CA ILE A 166 2.87 11.19 -0.86
C ILE A 166 1.48 10.96 -1.46
N ALA A 167 0.43 11.33 -0.72
CA ALA A 167 -0.94 11.17 -1.18
C ALA A 167 -1.25 11.97 -2.45
N ALA A 168 -0.60 13.13 -2.65
CA ALA A 168 -0.72 13.92 -3.86
C ALA A 168 0.01 13.26 -5.05
N ALA A 169 1.26 12.83 -4.85
CA ALA A 169 2.05 12.15 -5.89
C ALA A 169 1.35 10.86 -6.38
N GLU A 170 0.76 10.09 -5.47
CA GLU A 170 0.00 8.89 -5.82
C GLU A 170 -1.30 9.21 -6.58
N ALA A 171 -1.97 10.31 -6.24
CA ALA A 171 -3.17 10.74 -6.95
C ALA A 171 -2.86 11.20 -8.38
N GLU A 172 -1.75 11.91 -8.59
CA GLU A 172 -1.28 12.29 -9.92
C GLU A 172 -0.95 11.05 -10.78
N ALA A 173 -0.33 10.03 -10.18
CA ALA A 173 -0.05 8.76 -10.85
C ALA A 173 -1.34 8.03 -11.27
N GLU A 174 -2.34 7.93 -10.37
CA GLU A 174 -3.62 7.25 -10.67
C GLU A 174 -4.38 7.94 -11.83
N VAL A 175 -4.40 9.28 -11.87
CA VAL A 175 -5.04 10.04 -12.98
C VAL A 175 -4.31 9.83 -14.30
N SER A 176 -2.98 9.81 -14.29
CA SER A 176 -2.19 9.60 -15.52
C SER A 176 -2.38 8.22 -16.16
N HIS A 177 -2.94 7.26 -15.41
CA HIS A 177 -3.27 5.92 -15.90
C HIS A 177 -4.74 5.79 -16.39
N GLU A 178 -5.60 6.78 -16.15
CA GLU A 178 -7.01 6.78 -16.58
C GLU A 178 -7.29 7.62 -17.84
N GLU A 179 -6.34 8.46 -18.28
CA GLU A 179 -6.39 9.22 -19.55
C GLU A 179 -5.89 8.39 -20.76
#